data_AF-A0A956SUN8-F1
#
_entry.id   AF-A0A956SUN8-F1
#
_cell.length_a   1.000
_cell.length_b   1.000
_cell.length_c   1.000
_cell.angle_alpha   90.00
_cell.angle_beta   90.00
_cell.angle_gamma   90.00
#
_symmetry.space_group_name_H-M   'P 1'
#
loop_
_entity.id
_entity.type
_entity.pdbx_description
1 polymer ?
#
loop_
_entity_poly.entity_id
_entity_poly.type
_entity_poly.pdbx_seq_one_letter_code
_entity_poly.pdbx_strand_id
1 'polypeptide(L)'
;KENPNVDLISFFILRTPEDMSSTPQNELSLIPFPTDELFTRELKGFDLIILQNFNYRPYVRREYLDNVARYVSDGGALVMIGGDLSFGAGGYADTEIEDVLPVRIWGAESPFILGEFAASLTPSGAHHPIMRLDPRDGANRAEWNALPTLLGVNRVHDVRSGATVLAWGPPDGRGGRAPLIVAGEAGRGRVMAVTTDTTWRWSFLNAERQGTGDAYHRFWDNAIRWLVKDPEFGRVRITPRRARFDPGAPIEAGVDVLNVEYAPAPEAPLDLRIEDARKGGALLETRAMTDESGHFDVTWTPPGVGFYRIVAVSGPERAEAIVEAEGEASSLLERRRTTLGHDLLAALARESGGAFATVRRDRDFIRADIPPGGRVHVLGRDLVPLWSSGWMIALFVGLAGADWALRKRWGLP
;
A
#
# COMPACT_ATOMS: atom_id res chain seq x y z
N LYS A 1 14.97 -1.17 0.56
CA LYS A 1 13.69 -0.46 0.33
C LYS A 1 13.09 -1.06 -0.95
N GLU A 2 12.26 -2.09 -0.82
CA GLU A 2 11.68 -2.80 -1.98
C GLU A 2 10.44 -2.08 -2.54
N ASN A 3 9.70 -1.36 -1.70
CA ASN A 3 8.57 -0.54 -2.11
C ASN A 3 8.91 0.96 -1.97
N PRO A 4 8.95 1.75 -3.07
CA PRO A 4 9.25 3.17 -3.01
C PRO A 4 8.15 4.01 -2.33
N ASN A 5 6.92 3.47 -2.21
CA ASN A 5 5.78 4.15 -1.61
C ASN A 5 5.73 4.03 -0.08
N VAL A 6 6.61 3.22 0.52
CA VAL A 6 6.68 3.04 1.98
C VAL A 6 7.90 3.78 2.49
N ASP A 7 7.73 4.68 3.46
CA ASP A 7 8.84 5.26 4.20
C ASP A 7 8.86 4.74 5.63
N LEU A 8 9.94 4.05 6.00
CA LEU A 8 10.09 3.43 7.32
C LEU A 8 11.04 4.27 8.15
N ILE A 9 10.54 4.78 9.27
CA ILE A 9 11.33 5.45 10.29
C ILE A 9 11.48 4.50 11.48
N SER A 10 12.70 4.02 11.71
CA SER A 10 13.01 3.08 12.80
C SER A 10 13.77 3.79 13.90
N PHE A 11 13.28 3.67 15.14
CA PHE A 11 13.97 4.15 16.33
C PHE A 11 14.51 2.97 17.14
N PHE A 12 15.83 2.87 17.24
CA PHE A 12 16.50 1.91 18.10
C PHE A 12 17.02 2.64 19.32
N ILE A 13 16.39 2.42 20.48
CA ILE A 13 16.81 3.06 21.71
C ILE A 13 17.86 2.19 22.38
N LEU A 14 19.12 2.61 22.27
CA LEU A 14 20.29 1.82 22.70
C LEU A 14 20.72 2.08 24.15
N ARG A 15 20.07 3.03 24.85
CA ARG A 15 20.39 3.41 26.24
C ARG A 15 19.15 3.85 26.98
N THR A 16 19.04 3.43 28.23
CA THR A 16 18.08 3.95 29.19
C THR A 16 18.66 5.14 29.96
N PRO A 17 17.83 5.97 30.62
CA PRO A 17 18.32 7.01 31.54
C PRO A 17 19.23 6.47 32.65
N GLU A 18 19.15 5.18 32.98
CA GLU A 18 19.97 4.51 34.00
C GLU A 18 21.37 4.14 33.49
N ASP A 19 21.56 4.04 32.16
CA ASP A 19 22.85 3.78 31.51
C ASP A 19 23.74 5.05 31.39
N MET A 20 23.33 6.15 32.02
CA MET A 20 24.07 7.40 32.01
C MET A 20 25.35 7.29 32.85
N SER A 21 26.48 7.02 32.18
CA SER A 21 27.80 7.36 32.71
C SER A 21 27.90 8.88 32.94
N SER A 22 28.78 9.31 33.83
CA SER A 22 29.06 10.73 34.15
C SER A 22 29.69 11.53 32.99
N THR A 23 29.45 11.11 31.74
CA THR A 23 30.03 11.68 30.53
C THR A 23 29.17 12.85 30.08
N PRO A 24 29.76 14.04 29.89
CA PRO A 24 29.05 15.23 29.40
C PRO A 24 28.28 14.98 28.09
N GLN A 25 27.08 15.55 27.98
CA GLN A 25 26.15 15.32 26.86
C GLN A 25 26.70 15.75 25.49
N ASN A 26 27.73 16.61 25.46
CA ASN A 26 28.45 17.03 24.25
C ASN A 26 29.48 16.00 23.75
N GLU A 27 29.79 14.95 24.51
CA GLU A 27 30.64 13.82 24.09
C GLU A 27 29.81 12.61 23.62
N LEU A 28 28.49 12.69 23.71
CA LEU A 28 27.55 11.66 23.27
C LEU A 28 27.05 12.00 21.86
N SER A 29 27.48 11.25 20.84
CA SER A 29 27.01 11.37 19.44
C SER A 29 25.56 10.85 19.24
N LEU A 30 24.72 10.88 20.27
CA LEU A 30 23.36 10.34 20.24
C LEU A 30 22.37 11.49 20.34
N ILE A 31 21.58 11.69 19.27
CA ILE A 31 20.44 12.60 19.28
C ILE A 31 19.38 11.99 20.22
N PRO A 32 18.87 12.74 21.22
CA PRO A 32 17.84 12.23 22.11
C PRO A 32 16.58 11.86 21.31
N PHE A 33 15.93 10.76 21.69
CA PHE A 33 14.68 10.33 21.06
C PHE A 33 13.62 11.44 21.24
N PRO A 34 13.10 12.05 20.16
CA PRO A 34 12.23 13.22 20.24
C PRO A 34 10.78 12.82 20.61
N THR A 35 10.62 12.25 21.80
CA THR A 35 9.36 11.68 22.29
C THR A 35 8.21 12.68 22.25
N ASP A 36 8.43 13.87 22.77
CA ASP A 36 7.38 14.89 22.87
C ASP A 36 6.86 15.31 21.48
N GLU A 37 7.75 15.51 20.51
CA GLU A 37 7.39 15.87 19.13
C GLU A 37 6.70 14.71 18.41
N LEU A 38 7.29 13.51 18.48
CA LEU A 38 6.80 12.32 17.82
C LEU A 38 5.40 11.93 18.30
N PHE A 39 5.20 11.84 19.62
CA PHE A 39 3.97 11.35 20.24
C PHE A 39 2.89 12.42 20.44
N THR A 40 3.16 13.69 20.12
CA THR A 40 2.17 14.78 20.26
C THR A 40 1.81 15.42 18.93
N ARG A 41 2.79 15.66 18.05
CA ARG A 41 2.59 16.43 16.81
C ARG A 41 2.60 15.54 15.58
N GLU A 42 3.56 14.63 15.51
CA GLU A 42 3.85 13.90 14.27
C GLU A 42 3.09 12.56 14.14
N LEU A 43 2.41 12.06 15.18
CA LEU A 43 1.68 10.78 15.12
C LEU A 43 0.75 10.66 13.90
N LYS A 44 0.09 11.75 13.51
CA LYS A 44 -0.85 11.78 12.38
C LYS A 44 -0.16 11.66 11.01
N GLY A 45 1.15 11.85 10.94
CA GLY A 45 1.96 11.66 9.74
C GLY A 45 2.29 10.19 9.45
N PHE A 46 2.02 9.28 10.39
CA PHE A 46 2.23 7.85 10.23
C PHE A 46 0.94 7.13 9.90
N ASP A 47 1.01 6.10 9.04
CA ASP A 47 -0.11 5.20 8.76
C ASP A 47 -0.15 4.01 9.74
N LEU A 48 1.01 3.61 10.26
CA LEU A 48 1.18 2.44 11.12
C LEU A 48 2.24 2.67 12.19
N ILE A 49 1.91 2.32 13.43
CA ILE A 49 2.83 2.24 14.56
C ILE A 49 3.10 0.76 14.89
N ILE A 50 4.39 0.40 15.01
CA ILE A 50 4.84 -0.94 15.37
C ILE A 50 5.53 -0.89 16.72
N LEU A 51 4.97 -1.55 17.72
CA LEU A 51 5.60 -1.76 19.03
C LEU A 51 6.20 -3.17 19.05
N GLN A 52 7.51 -3.28 18.80
CA GLN A 52 8.19 -4.57 18.74
C GLN A 52 9.14 -4.74 19.92
N ASN A 53 8.85 -5.75 20.76
CA ASN A 53 9.60 -6.05 21.97
C ASN A 53 10.03 -4.79 22.76
N PHE A 54 9.07 -3.90 23.03
CA PHE A 54 9.35 -2.53 23.46
C PHE A 54 8.67 -2.20 24.79
N ASN A 55 9.46 -2.00 25.85
CA ASN A 55 8.99 -1.47 27.12
C ASN A 55 8.98 0.07 27.08
N TYR A 56 7.80 0.69 27.19
CA TYR A 56 7.68 2.14 27.06
C TYR A 56 8.20 2.90 28.28
N ARG A 57 8.19 2.32 29.48
CA ARG A 57 8.42 3.02 30.76
C ARG A 57 9.73 3.81 30.84
N PRO A 58 10.88 3.31 30.35
CA PRO A 58 12.14 4.04 30.43
C PRO A 58 12.24 5.25 29.50
N TYR A 59 11.33 5.36 28.51
CA TYR A 59 11.50 6.26 27.37
C TYR A 59 10.31 7.18 27.15
N VAL A 60 9.09 6.69 27.33
CA VAL A 60 7.86 7.35 26.96
C VAL A 60 7.03 7.55 28.23
N ARG A 61 6.61 8.79 28.47
CA ARG A 61 5.67 9.10 29.56
C ARG A 61 4.32 8.46 29.29
N ARG A 62 3.65 7.97 30.34
CA ARG A 62 2.37 7.27 30.20
C ARG A 62 1.31 8.15 29.52
N GLU A 63 1.32 9.45 29.76
CA GLU A 63 0.41 10.41 29.10
C GLU A 63 0.44 10.35 27.56
N TYR A 64 1.54 9.87 26.96
CA TYR A 64 1.66 9.72 25.51
C TYR A 64 0.96 8.47 24.95
N LEU A 65 0.66 7.48 25.79
CA LEU A 65 -0.08 6.30 25.38
C LEU A 65 -1.51 6.64 24.97
N ASP A 66 -2.14 7.61 25.66
CA ASP A 66 -3.46 8.13 25.29
C ASP A 66 -3.45 8.77 23.89
N ASN A 67 -2.37 9.48 23.51
CA ASN A 67 -2.23 10.02 22.16
C ASN A 67 -2.20 8.91 21.10
N VAL A 68 -1.50 7.81 21.37
CA VAL A 68 -1.45 6.64 20.47
C VAL A 68 -2.82 5.96 20.38
N ALA A 69 -3.50 5.77 21.52
CA ALA A 69 -4.85 5.18 21.55
C ALA A 69 -5.88 6.03 20.77
N ARG A 70 -5.80 7.36 20.89
CA ARG A 70 -6.61 8.30 20.11
C ARG A 70 -6.25 8.26 18.62
N TYR A 71 -4.97 8.22 18.28
CA TYR A 71 -4.50 8.07 16.90
C TYR A 71 -5.09 6.82 16.22
N VAL A 72 -5.08 5.68 16.91
CA VAL A 72 -5.70 4.44 16.41
C VAL A 72 -7.21 4.63 16.25
N SER A 73 -7.89 5.11 17.29
CA SER A 73 -9.35 5.34 17.27
C SER A 73 -9.78 6.26 16.12
N ASP A 74 -8.93 7.22 15.75
CA ASP A 74 -9.16 8.16 14.66
C ASP A 74 -8.92 7.59 13.26
N GLY A 75 -8.32 6.39 13.13
CA GLY A 75 -8.11 5.73 11.83
C GLY A 75 -6.71 5.17 11.63
N GLY A 76 -5.75 5.52 12.49
CA GLY A 76 -4.38 5.00 12.44
C GLY A 76 -4.30 3.51 12.75
N ALA A 77 -3.20 2.87 12.38
CA ALA A 77 -2.98 1.46 12.64
C ALA A 77 -1.93 1.21 13.73
N LEU A 78 -2.11 0.13 14.50
CA LEU A 78 -1.18 -0.29 15.54
C LEU A 78 -0.95 -1.80 15.49
N VAL A 79 0.30 -2.22 15.53
CA VAL A 79 0.66 -3.61 15.81
C VAL A 79 1.58 -3.70 17.02
N MET A 80 1.29 -4.65 17.90
CA MET A 80 2.20 -5.05 18.97
C MET A 80 2.76 -6.43 18.68
N ILE A 81 4.09 -6.52 18.62
CA ILE A 81 4.85 -7.75 18.45
C ILE A 81 5.42 -8.14 19.81
N GLY A 82 5.33 -9.42 20.13
CA GLY A 82 5.71 -10.01 21.40
C GLY A 82 7.21 -9.92 21.72
N GLY A 83 7.58 -10.69 22.74
CA GLY A 83 8.90 -10.71 23.35
C GLY A 83 8.84 -10.40 24.86
N ASP A 84 9.99 -10.45 25.51
CA ASP A 84 10.18 -10.27 26.95
C ASP A 84 9.99 -8.82 27.45
N LEU A 85 9.85 -7.86 26.55
CA LEU A 85 9.58 -6.45 26.80
C LEU A 85 8.25 -5.98 26.21
N SER A 86 7.34 -6.90 25.84
CA SER A 86 6.03 -6.58 25.25
C SER A 86 4.86 -7.03 26.14
N PHE A 87 3.65 -6.58 25.81
CA PHE A 87 2.40 -6.89 26.53
C PHE A 87 2.53 -6.63 28.03
N GLY A 88 2.36 -7.67 28.87
CA GLY A 88 2.45 -7.55 30.32
C GLY A 88 3.84 -7.13 30.78
N ALA A 89 4.87 -7.87 30.35
CA ALA A 89 6.26 -7.57 30.68
C ALA A 89 6.74 -6.20 30.15
N GLY A 90 6.13 -5.72 29.06
CA GLY A 90 6.33 -4.35 28.54
C GLY A 90 5.61 -3.24 29.32
N GLY A 91 4.83 -3.61 30.35
CA GLY A 91 4.12 -2.67 31.21
C GLY A 91 2.83 -2.10 30.61
N TYR A 92 2.30 -2.68 29.54
CA TYR A 92 1.10 -2.18 28.84
C TYR A 92 -0.23 -2.58 29.47
N ALA A 93 -0.22 -3.47 30.46
CA ALA A 93 -1.42 -3.77 31.22
C ALA A 93 -1.95 -2.53 31.95
N ASP A 94 -3.27 -2.38 31.99
CA ASP A 94 -3.99 -1.25 32.56
C ASP A 94 -3.57 0.10 31.94
N THR A 95 -3.22 0.11 30.65
CA THR A 95 -2.89 1.33 29.88
C THR A 95 -3.84 1.55 28.71
N GLU A 96 -3.82 2.76 28.17
CA GLU A 96 -4.63 3.17 27.02
C GLU A 96 -4.28 2.37 25.75
N ILE A 97 -3.06 1.81 25.67
CA ILE A 97 -2.69 0.87 24.61
C ILE A 97 -3.45 -0.45 24.74
N GLU A 98 -3.61 -0.97 25.95
CA GLU A 98 -4.39 -2.20 26.15
C GLU A 98 -5.83 -2.01 25.68
N ASP A 99 -6.42 -0.83 25.89
CA ASP A 99 -7.79 -0.52 25.49
C ASP A 99 -8.04 -0.63 23.99
N VAL A 100 -7.03 -0.33 23.17
CA VAL A 100 -7.11 -0.44 21.71
C VAL A 100 -6.59 -1.78 21.17
N LEU A 101 -5.77 -2.54 21.92
CA LEU A 101 -5.27 -3.84 21.45
C LEU A 101 -6.39 -4.88 21.32
N PRO A 102 -6.30 -5.83 20.36
CA PRO A 102 -7.33 -6.85 20.15
C PRO A 102 -7.33 -7.96 21.22
N VAL A 103 -6.52 -7.82 22.27
CA VAL A 103 -6.34 -8.76 23.38
C VAL A 103 -6.30 -8.01 24.71
N ARG A 104 -6.69 -8.69 25.78
CA ARG A 104 -6.50 -8.24 27.17
C ARG A 104 -5.21 -8.84 27.74
N ILE A 105 -4.52 -8.14 28.63
CA ILE A 105 -3.18 -8.51 29.12
C ILE A 105 -3.26 -9.04 30.56
N TRP A 106 -2.46 -10.05 30.91
CA TRP A 106 -2.33 -10.59 32.28
C TRP A 106 -1.48 -9.67 33.18
N GLY A 107 -1.88 -8.41 33.40
CA GLY A 107 -1.15 -7.51 34.29
C GLY A 107 0.32 -7.27 33.88
N ALA A 108 1.04 -6.50 34.70
CA ALA A 108 2.41 -6.07 34.38
C ALA A 108 3.51 -7.15 34.53
N GLU A 109 3.18 -8.33 35.08
CA GLU A 109 4.15 -9.41 35.32
C GLU A 109 3.89 -10.66 34.46
N SER A 110 3.01 -10.59 33.45
CA SER A 110 2.77 -11.73 32.56
C SER A 110 4.08 -12.14 31.85
N PRO A 111 4.58 -13.37 32.07
CA PRO A 111 5.86 -13.77 31.53
C PRO A 111 5.79 -14.06 30.03
N PHE A 112 6.92 -13.85 29.36
CA PHE A 112 7.19 -14.45 28.06
C PHE A 112 7.55 -15.93 28.27
N ILE A 113 6.72 -16.83 27.75
CA ILE A 113 6.86 -18.28 27.97
C ILE A 113 7.73 -18.84 26.86
N LEU A 114 8.96 -19.24 27.19
CA LEU A 114 9.87 -19.92 26.26
C LEU A 114 9.41 -21.35 25.97
N GLY A 115 9.49 -21.75 24.70
CA GLY A 115 9.13 -23.08 24.23
C GLY A 115 8.93 -23.09 22.72
N GLU A 116 9.27 -24.21 22.06
CA GLU A 116 9.04 -24.35 20.63
C GLU A 116 7.62 -24.81 20.33
N PHE A 117 7.01 -24.23 19.29
CA PHE A 117 5.67 -24.60 18.84
C PHE A 117 5.46 -24.30 17.35
N ALA A 118 4.55 -25.03 16.72
CA ALA A 118 4.09 -24.72 15.38
C ALA A 118 2.85 -23.81 15.44
N ALA A 119 2.85 -22.78 14.59
CA ALA A 119 1.65 -21.96 14.36
C ALA A 119 0.56 -22.81 13.69
N SER A 120 -0.69 -22.59 14.07
CA SER A 120 -1.82 -23.34 13.52
C SER A 120 -2.93 -22.38 13.14
N LEU A 121 -3.28 -22.34 11.86
CA LEU A 121 -4.35 -21.48 11.35
C LEU A 121 -5.69 -21.81 11.99
N THR A 122 -6.45 -20.77 12.32
CA THR A 122 -7.88 -20.90 12.63
C THR A 122 -8.71 -21.00 11.34
N PRO A 123 -9.99 -21.40 11.39
CA PRO A 123 -10.88 -21.31 10.23
C PRO A 123 -10.96 -19.90 9.64
N SER A 124 -11.14 -18.87 10.48
CA SER A 124 -11.16 -17.47 10.05
C SER A 124 -9.78 -17.04 9.51
N GLY A 125 -8.70 -17.46 10.15
CA GLY A 125 -7.34 -17.23 9.69
C GLY A 125 -7.04 -17.82 8.32
N ALA A 126 -7.70 -18.91 7.91
CA ALA A 126 -7.49 -19.49 6.59
C ALA A 126 -8.01 -18.59 5.44
N HIS A 127 -9.02 -17.74 5.71
CA HIS A 127 -9.60 -16.81 4.74
C HIS A 127 -9.10 -15.37 4.90
N HIS A 128 -8.54 -15.04 6.07
CA HIS A 128 -8.07 -13.69 6.35
C HIS A 128 -6.87 -13.31 5.47
N PRO A 129 -6.87 -12.14 4.83
CA PRO A 129 -5.88 -11.80 3.81
C PRO A 129 -4.45 -11.65 4.39
N ILE A 130 -4.30 -11.30 5.67
CA ILE A 130 -3.01 -11.33 6.38
C ILE A 130 -2.31 -12.70 6.25
N MET A 131 -3.08 -13.77 6.31
CA MET A 131 -2.57 -15.13 6.40
C MET A 131 -2.42 -15.79 5.02
N ARG A 132 -2.60 -15.05 3.93
CA ARG A 132 -2.58 -15.58 2.56
C ARG A 132 -1.15 -15.59 1.99
N LEU A 133 -0.40 -16.65 2.27
CA LEU A 133 0.95 -16.87 1.76
C LEU A 133 0.96 -17.39 0.32
N ASP A 134 -0.05 -18.18 -0.05
CA ASP A 134 -0.37 -18.59 -1.44
C ASP A 134 -1.82 -18.16 -1.75
N PRO A 135 -2.11 -17.68 -2.96
CA PRO A 135 -3.47 -17.30 -3.36
C PRO A 135 -4.48 -18.46 -3.38
N ARG A 136 -4.02 -19.72 -3.39
CA ARG A 136 -4.88 -20.92 -3.41
C ARG A 136 -5.00 -21.49 -2.00
N ASP A 137 -6.23 -21.58 -1.48
CA ASP A 137 -6.50 -22.01 -0.09
C ASP A 137 -5.81 -23.33 0.33
N GLY A 138 -5.87 -24.35 -0.54
CA GLY A 138 -5.25 -25.65 -0.27
C GLY A 138 -3.72 -25.57 -0.19
N ALA A 139 -3.10 -24.79 -1.07
CA ALA A 139 -1.65 -24.56 -1.05
C ALA A 139 -1.24 -23.68 0.13
N ASN A 140 -2.04 -22.66 0.46
CA ASN A 140 -1.81 -21.78 1.61
C ASN A 140 -1.73 -22.58 2.91
N ARG A 141 -2.70 -23.48 3.14
CA ARG A 141 -2.70 -24.32 4.34
C ARG A 141 -1.50 -25.27 4.39
N ALA A 142 -1.10 -25.85 3.25
CA ALA A 142 0.09 -26.69 3.17
C ALA A 142 1.36 -25.89 3.47
N GLU A 143 1.45 -24.65 2.99
CA GLU A 143 2.58 -23.75 3.26
C GLU A 143 2.67 -23.40 4.75
N TRP A 144 1.55 -23.01 5.39
CA TRP A 144 1.50 -22.76 6.83
C TRP A 144 1.92 -23.97 7.67
N ASN A 145 1.47 -25.17 7.29
CA ASN A 145 1.86 -26.41 7.98
C ASN A 145 3.34 -26.76 7.80
N ALA A 146 3.97 -26.29 6.72
CA ALA A 146 5.38 -26.50 6.45
C ALA A 146 6.29 -25.46 7.11
N LEU A 147 5.74 -24.40 7.70
CA LEU A 147 6.53 -23.35 8.32
C LEU A 147 7.36 -23.87 9.51
N PRO A 148 8.56 -23.32 9.73
CA PRO A 148 9.37 -23.63 10.89
C PRO A 148 8.64 -23.34 12.20
N THR A 149 9.01 -24.08 13.25
CA THR A 149 8.56 -23.80 14.61
C THR A 149 9.03 -22.42 15.06
N LEU A 150 8.17 -21.77 15.82
CA LEU A 150 8.43 -20.53 16.54
C LEU A 150 8.93 -20.84 17.95
N LEU A 151 9.55 -19.86 18.58
CA LEU A 151 10.05 -19.95 19.94
C LEU A 151 9.45 -18.81 20.76
N GLY A 152 8.85 -19.15 21.89
CA GLY A 152 8.42 -18.15 22.85
C GLY A 152 7.08 -17.47 22.51
N VAL A 153 6.24 -17.26 23.52
CA VAL A 153 4.95 -16.58 23.38
C VAL A 153 4.60 -15.77 24.63
N ASN A 154 4.06 -14.56 24.44
CA ASN A 154 3.44 -13.78 25.51
C ASN A 154 2.06 -14.36 25.85
N ARG A 155 1.80 -14.52 27.15
CA ARG A 155 0.47 -14.94 27.60
C ARG A 155 -0.48 -13.75 27.69
N VAL A 156 -1.62 -13.85 27.00
CA VAL A 156 -2.71 -12.87 27.04
C VAL A 156 -3.91 -13.41 27.84
N HIS A 157 -4.72 -12.51 28.39
CA HIS A 157 -5.91 -12.82 29.21
C HIS A 157 -7.01 -13.39 28.36
N ASP A 158 -7.60 -12.55 27.53
CA ASP A 158 -8.65 -12.92 26.60
C ASP A 158 -8.46 -12.19 25.28
N VAL A 159 -9.19 -12.64 24.27
CA VAL A 159 -9.36 -11.94 23.00
C VAL A 159 -10.54 -10.98 23.16
N ARG A 160 -10.41 -9.72 22.71
CA ARG A 160 -11.51 -8.75 22.81
C ARG A 160 -12.68 -9.17 21.92
N SER A 161 -13.90 -8.77 22.33
CA SER A 161 -15.08 -8.94 21.47
C SER A 161 -14.89 -8.18 20.15
N GLY A 162 -15.20 -8.83 19.03
CA GLY A 162 -14.98 -8.28 17.69
C GLY A 162 -13.56 -8.46 17.14
N ALA A 163 -12.62 -9.00 17.92
CA ALA A 163 -11.32 -9.42 17.43
C ALA A 163 -11.34 -10.87 16.96
N THR A 164 -10.54 -11.17 15.94
CA THR A 164 -10.46 -12.48 15.28
C THR A 164 -9.08 -13.07 15.52
N VAL A 165 -9.05 -14.28 16.10
CA VAL A 165 -7.81 -15.06 16.19
C VAL A 165 -7.52 -15.69 14.84
N LEU A 166 -6.38 -15.35 14.24
CA LEU A 166 -5.95 -15.83 12.93
C LEU A 166 -5.06 -17.08 13.03
N ALA A 167 -4.27 -17.17 14.10
CA ALA A 167 -3.46 -18.35 14.37
C ALA A 167 -3.38 -18.65 15.87
N TRP A 168 -3.30 -19.95 16.19
CA TRP A 168 -3.04 -20.48 17.52
C TRP A 168 -1.56 -20.86 17.67
N GLY A 169 -1.03 -20.61 18.87
CA GLY A 169 0.32 -20.97 19.31
C GLY A 169 0.33 -22.24 20.17
N PRO A 170 1.19 -22.33 21.20
CA PRO A 170 1.26 -23.51 22.06
C PRO A 170 0.01 -23.66 22.94
N PRO A 171 -0.17 -24.81 23.63
CA PRO A 171 -1.17 -24.94 24.68
C PRO A 171 -1.03 -23.84 25.73
N ASP A 172 -2.15 -23.28 26.20
CA ASP A 172 -2.15 -22.11 27.10
C ASP A 172 -2.14 -22.48 28.60
N GLY A 173 -2.06 -23.78 28.91
CA GLY A 173 -2.12 -24.33 30.25
C GLY A 173 -3.52 -24.32 30.90
N ARG A 174 -4.59 -23.96 30.16
CA ARG A 174 -5.98 -23.94 30.62
C ARG A 174 -6.92 -24.85 29.82
N GLY A 175 -6.35 -25.77 29.04
CA GLY A 175 -7.10 -26.65 28.14
C GLY A 175 -7.40 -26.03 26.77
N GLY A 176 -6.87 -24.83 26.48
CA GLY A 176 -6.94 -24.17 25.19
C GLY A 176 -5.57 -24.03 24.53
N ARG A 177 -5.49 -23.14 23.54
CA ARG A 177 -4.25 -22.72 22.88
C ARG A 177 -4.07 -21.21 23.03
N ALA A 178 -2.83 -20.76 23.14
CA ALA A 178 -2.52 -19.34 23.24
C ALA A 178 -2.83 -18.66 21.89
N PRO A 179 -3.56 -17.54 21.86
CA PRO A 179 -3.70 -16.74 20.65
C PRO A 179 -2.32 -16.26 20.18
N LEU A 180 -1.95 -16.59 18.94
CA LEU A 180 -0.65 -16.22 18.36
C LEU A 180 -0.74 -14.93 17.56
N ILE A 181 -1.71 -14.86 16.65
CA ILE A 181 -1.95 -13.71 15.80
C ILE A 181 -3.42 -13.36 15.95
N VAL A 182 -3.70 -12.15 16.40
CA VAL A 182 -5.05 -11.64 16.62
C VAL A 182 -5.18 -10.31 15.91
N ALA A 183 -6.21 -10.17 15.09
CA ALA A 183 -6.51 -8.94 14.35
C ALA A 183 -7.87 -8.38 14.80
N GLY A 184 -8.03 -7.07 14.76
CA GLY A 184 -9.28 -6.42 15.10
C GLY A 184 -9.30 -4.95 14.70
N GLU A 185 -10.37 -4.28 15.10
CA GLU A 185 -10.56 -2.85 14.87
C GLU A 185 -10.79 -2.13 16.20
N ALA A 186 -10.27 -0.91 16.30
CA ALA A 186 -10.46 -0.04 17.46
C ALA A 186 -10.86 1.36 16.95
N GLY A 187 -12.10 1.76 17.21
CA GLY A 187 -12.68 2.95 16.58
C GLY A 187 -12.69 2.81 15.07
N ARG A 188 -11.99 3.70 14.36
CA ARG A 188 -11.77 3.62 12.92
C ARG A 188 -10.44 2.97 12.54
N GLY A 189 -9.55 2.65 13.48
CA GLY A 189 -8.24 2.06 13.21
C GLY A 189 -8.25 0.55 13.15
N ARG A 190 -7.19 -0.03 12.60
CA ARG A 190 -6.93 -1.48 12.60
C ARG A 190 -5.81 -1.80 13.56
N VAL A 191 -5.98 -2.88 14.31
CA VAL A 191 -5.04 -3.32 15.33
C VAL A 191 -4.67 -4.78 15.16
N MET A 192 -3.41 -5.12 15.45
CA MET A 192 -2.93 -6.49 15.43
C MET A 192 -2.04 -6.78 16.63
N ALA A 193 -2.21 -7.97 17.21
CA ALA A 193 -1.32 -8.52 18.22
C ALA A 193 -0.66 -9.78 17.68
N VAL A 194 0.67 -9.78 17.61
CA VAL A 194 1.49 -10.96 17.32
C VAL A 194 2.21 -11.31 18.61
N THR A 195 1.78 -12.36 19.30
CA THR A 195 2.23 -12.67 20.67
C THR A 195 3.60 -13.36 20.73
N THR A 196 4.37 -13.34 19.64
CA THR A 196 5.75 -13.85 19.55
C THR A 196 6.62 -12.83 18.82
N ASP A 197 7.91 -12.82 19.11
CA ASP A 197 8.93 -12.04 18.40
C ASP A 197 9.68 -12.87 17.36
N THR A 198 9.39 -14.18 17.24
CA THR A 198 10.21 -15.10 16.43
C THR A 198 9.66 -15.40 15.04
N THR A 199 8.74 -14.58 14.50
CA THR A 199 8.22 -14.76 13.13
C THR A 199 9.33 -14.70 12.08
N TRP A 200 10.45 -14.02 12.36
CA TRP A 200 11.65 -14.00 11.50
C TRP A 200 12.17 -15.41 11.16
N ARG A 201 11.91 -16.43 12.00
CA ARG A 201 12.28 -17.83 11.72
C ARG A 201 11.65 -18.35 10.43
N TRP A 202 10.49 -17.81 10.01
CA TRP A 202 9.84 -18.16 8.75
C TRP A 202 10.59 -17.68 7.49
N SER A 203 11.54 -16.76 7.62
CA SER A 203 12.48 -16.42 6.56
C SER A 203 13.74 -17.28 6.70
N PHE A 204 14.41 -17.19 7.85
CA PHE A 204 15.76 -17.74 8.04
C PHE A 204 15.84 -19.27 8.00
N LEU A 205 14.90 -19.99 8.62
CA LEU A 205 14.92 -21.46 8.66
C LEU A 205 14.24 -22.10 7.45
N ASN A 206 13.59 -21.30 6.59
CA ASN A 206 13.04 -21.75 5.32
C ASN A 206 14.05 -21.67 4.17
N ALA A 207 15.15 -20.92 4.32
CA ALA A 207 16.18 -20.76 3.28
C ALA A 207 16.87 -22.08 2.87
N GLU A 208 16.82 -23.12 3.72
CA GLU A 208 17.35 -24.46 3.41
C GLU A 208 16.39 -25.32 2.58
N ARG A 209 15.11 -24.96 2.50
CA ARG A 209 14.09 -25.67 1.70
C ARG A 209 13.95 -24.95 0.37
N GLN A 210 14.04 -25.68 -0.74
CA GLN A 210 13.93 -25.18 -2.13
C GLN A 210 12.54 -24.61 -2.51
N GLY A 211 11.77 -24.10 -1.56
CA GLY A 211 10.52 -23.37 -1.75
C GLY A 211 10.77 -21.86 -1.66
N THR A 212 9.85 -21.07 -2.20
CA THR A 212 9.87 -19.59 -2.21
C THR A 212 9.99 -19.02 -0.78
N GLY A 213 11.25 -18.84 -0.33
CA GLY A 213 11.70 -18.53 1.04
C GLY A 213 11.31 -17.16 1.57
N ASP A 214 10.05 -16.80 1.41
CA ASP A 214 9.55 -15.45 1.63
C ASP A 214 8.20 -15.40 2.35
N ALA A 215 7.86 -16.46 3.09
CA ALA A 215 6.64 -16.50 3.90
C ALA A 215 6.60 -15.37 4.96
N TYR A 216 7.76 -15.03 5.52
CA TYR A 216 7.89 -13.91 6.45
C TYR A 216 7.53 -12.57 5.80
N HIS A 217 8.11 -12.23 4.63
CA HIS A 217 7.82 -10.94 4.02
C HIS A 217 6.42 -10.92 3.45
N ARG A 218 5.90 -12.02 2.86
CA ARG A 218 4.50 -12.11 2.45
C ARG A 218 3.54 -11.89 3.62
N PHE A 219 3.79 -12.52 4.77
CA PHE A 219 2.99 -12.33 5.97
C PHE A 219 3.00 -10.86 6.42
N TRP A 220 4.17 -10.24 6.53
CA TRP A 220 4.29 -8.86 7.00
C TRP A 220 3.80 -7.83 5.98
N ASP A 221 3.99 -8.05 4.67
CA ASP A 221 3.43 -7.21 3.62
C ASP A 221 1.91 -7.25 3.66
N ASN A 222 1.32 -8.44 3.72
CA ASN A 222 -0.13 -8.60 3.88
C ASN A 222 -0.65 -7.97 5.18
N ALA A 223 0.09 -8.11 6.29
CA ALA A 223 -0.26 -7.50 7.58
C ALA A 223 -0.24 -5.98 7.51
N ILE A 224 0.81 -5.39 6.96
CA ILE A 224 0.95 -3.93 6.82
C ILE A 224 -0.14 -3.39 5.89
N ARG A 225 -0.34 -4.00 4.71
CA ARG A 225 -1.38 -3.59 3.76
C ARG A 225 -2.78 -3.68 4.35
N TRP A 226 -3.06 -4.73 5.12
CA TRP A 226 -4.29 -4.82 5.88
C TRP A 226 -4.40 -3.73 6.94
N LEU A 227 -3.35 -3.51 7.75
CA LEU A 227 -3.34 -2.51 8.82
C LEU A 227 -3.61 -1.09 8.29
N VAL A 228 -2.95 -0.70 7.20
CA VAL A 228 -3.12 0.63 6.57
C VAL A 228 -4.36 0.75 5.68
N LYS A 229 -5.24 -0.27 5.69
CA LYS A 229 -6.50 -0.31 4.92
C LYS A 229 -6.29 -0.15 3.41
N ASP A 230 -5.30 -0.85 2.86
CA ASP A 230 -5.18 -1.01 1.42
C ASP A 230 -6.53 -1.50 0.84
N PRO A 231 -7.11 -0.84 -0.18
CA PRO A 231 -8.37 -1.22 -0.78
C PRO A 231 -8.43 -2.69 -1.24
N GLU A 232 -7.30 -3.29 -1.63
CA GLU A 232 -7.24 -4.71 -2.01
C GLU A 232 -7.49 -5.68 -0.84
N PHE A 233 -7.33 -5.20 0.39
CA PHE A 233 -7.54 -5.93 1.65
C PHE A 233 -8.87 -5.55 2.34
N GLY A 234 -9.71 -4.78 1.65
CA GLY A 234 -11.09 -4.50 2.06
C GLY A 234 -11.98 -5.74 1.99
N ARG A 235 -13.13 -5.69 2.67
CA ARG A 235 -14.12 -6.77 2.61
C ARG A 235 -15.01 -6.67 1.38
N VAL A 236 -15.15 -5.48 0.82
CA VAL A 236 -15.70 -5.26 -0.52
C VAL A 236 -14.53 -5.00 -1.45
N ARG A 237 -14.48 -5.70 -2.59
CA ARG A 237 -13.40 -5.54 -3.56
C ARG A 237 -13.98 -5.48 -4.96
N ILE A 238 -13.45 -4.59 -5.78
CA ILE A 238 -13.85 -4.43 -7.17
C ILE A 238 -12.67 -4.84 -8.03
N THR A 239 -12.88 -5.84 -8.88
CA THR A 239 -11.88 -6.36 -9.81
C THR A 239 -12.36 -6.14 -11.24
N PRO A 240 -11.96 -5.04 -11.90
CA PRO A 240 -12.19 -4.87 -13.32
C PRO A 240 -11.49 -5.98 -14.10
N ARG A 241 -12.16 -6.58 -15.09
CA ARG A 241 -11.53 -7.61 -15.94
C ARG A 241 -10.37 -7.06 -16.77
N ARG A 242 -10.43 -5.77 -17.09
CA ARG A 242 -9.37 -4.99 -17.76
C ARG A 242 -9.33 -3.60 -17.18
N ALA A 243 -8.16 -2.96 -17.19
CA ALA A 243 -8.02 -1.56 -16.77
C ALA A 243 -8.45 -0.56 -17.86
N ARG A 244 -8.38 -0.99 -19.13
CA ARG A 244 -8.64 -0.18 -20.32
C ARG A 244 -9.62 -0.90 -21.23
N PHE A 245 -10.60 -0.16 -21.74
CA PHE A 245 -11.67 -0.66 -22.61
C PHE A 245 -11.72 0.13 -23.91
N ASP A 246 -12.01 -0.56 -25.02
CA ASP A 246 -12.27 0.08 -26.30
C ASP A 246 -13.56 0.94 -26.21
N PRO A 247 -13.68 2.05 -26.95
CA PRO A 247 -14.87 2.89 -26.93
C PRO A 247 -16.12 2.09 -27.32
N GLY A 248 -17.18 2.20 -26.52
CA GLY A 248 -18.44 1.48 -26.73
C GLY A 248 -18.41 -0.02 -26.37
N ALA A 249 -17.26 -0.57 -25.98
CA ALA A 249 -17.19 -1.90 -25.40
C ALA A 249 -17.75 -1.89 -23.95
N PRO A 250 -18.45 -2.95 -23.52
CA PRO A 250 -18.91 -3.05 -22.15
C PRO A 250 -17.72 -3.18 -21.19
N ILE A 251 -17.81 -2.45 -20.08
CA ILE A 251 -16.95 -2.62 -18.91
C ILE A 251 -17.50 -3.80 -18.11
N GLU A 252 -16.66 -4.79 -17.87
CA GLU A 252 -16.95 -5.95 -17.02
C GLU A 252 -16.09 -5.86 -15.75
N ALA A 253 -16.74 -5.86 -14.59
CA ALA A 253 -16.05 -5.90 -13.30
C ALA A 253 -16.75 -6.90 -12.37
N GLY A 254 -15.94 -7.67 -11.65
CA GLY A 254 -16.41 -8.52 -10.56
C GLY A 254 -16.36 -7.77 -9.24
N VAL A 255 -17.35 -7.97 -8.39
CA VAL A 255 -17.41 -7.41 -7.03
C VAL A 255 -17.51 -8.54 -6.03
N ASP A 256 -16.50 -8.65 -5.17
CA ASP A 256 -16.49 -9.64 -4.08
C ASP A 256 -16.90 -8.96 -2.77
N VAL A 257 -17.82 -9.58 -2.04
CA VAL A 257 -18.24 -9.16 -0.70
C VAL A 257 -17.94 -10.26 0.30
N LEU A 258 -17.19 -9.89 1.33
CA LEU A 258 -16.76 -10.77 2.41
C LEU A 258 -17.40 -10.36 3.73
N ASN A 259 -17.59 -11.32 4.62
CA ASN A 259 -18.10 -11.08 5.97
C ASN A 259 -16.99 -10.58 6.91
N VAL A 260 -17.30 -10.44 8.20
CA VAL A 260 -16.36 -9.95 9.22
C VAL A 260 -15.17 -10.89 9.44
N GLU A 261 -15.33 -12.19 9.16
CA GLU A 261 -14.27 -13.20 9.17
C GLU A 261 -13.53 -13.34 7.83
N TYR A 262 -13.78 -12.46 6.85
CA TYR A 262 -13.23 -12.53 5.50
C TYR A 262 -13.63 -13.77 4.68
N ALA A 263 -14.69 -14.48 5.08
CA ALA A 263 -15.31 -15.52 4.28
C ALA A 263 -16.31 -14.94 3.28
N PRO A 264 -16.59 -15.62 2.15
CA PRO A 264 -17.65 -15.25 1.21
C PRO A 264 -18.97 -14.92 1.91
N ALA A 265 -19.59 -13.79 1.56
CA ALA A 265 -20.88 -13.37 2.10
C ALA A 265 -21.99 -13.59 1.04
N PRO A 266 -22.72 -14.72 1.09
CA PRO A 266 -23.81 -14.98 0.16
C PRO A 266 -25.02 -14.09 0.45
N GLU A 267 -25.79 -13.75 -0.59
CA GLU A 267 -27.01 -12.92 -0.50
C GLU A 267 -26.77 -11.57 0.19
N ALA A 268 -25.54 -11.04 0.12
CA ALA A 268 -25.19 -9.76 0.73
C ALA A 268 -25.74 -8.61 -0.12
N PRO A 269 -26.43 -7.62 0.48
CA PRO A 269 -26.92 -6.47 -0.25
C PRO A 269 -25.75 -5.61 -0.73
N LEU A 270 -25.81 -5.18 -1.98
CA LEU A 270 -24.77 -4.43 -2.66
C LEU A 270 -25.37 -3.23 -3.40
N ASP A 271 -24.98 -2.02 -3.01
CA ASP A 271 -25.28 -0.80 -3.73
C ASP A 271 -24.11 -0.47 -4.67
N LEU A 272 -24.36 -0.49 -5.98
CA LEU A 272 -23.37 -0.16 -7.00
C LEU A 272 -23.70 1.15 -7.68
N ARG A 273 -22.69 2.00 -7.81
CA ARG A 273 -22.77 3.29 -8.49
C ARG A 273 -21.62 3.48 -9.44
N ILE A 274 -21.91 3.82 -10.69
CA ILE A 274 -20.89 4.21 -11.69
C ILE A 274 -21.04 5.70 -11.97
N GLU A 275 -19.94 6.44 -11.89
CA GLU A 275 -19.91 7.88 -12.15
C GLU A 275 -18.75 8.28 -13.07
N ASP A 276 -18.88 9.42 -13.75
CA ASP A 276 -17.76 10.06 -14.44
C ASP A 276 -16.74 10.54 -13.40
N ALA A 277 -15.49 10.05 -13.47
CA ALA A 277 -14.49 10.31 -12.44
C ALA A 277 -14.05 11.79 -12.37
N ARG A 278 -14.34 12.61 -13.39
CA ARG A 278 -13.99 14.04 -13.45
C ARG A 278 -15.18 14.93 -13.14
N LYS A 279 -16.32 14.67 -13.78
CA LYS A 279 -17.52 15.51 -13.64
C LYS A 279 -18.35 15.15 -12.43
N GLY A 280 -18.19 13.94 -11.89
CA GLY A 280 -19.11 13.35 -10.93
C GLY A 280 -20.49 13.11 -11.56
N GLY A 281 -21.45 12.74 -10.72
CA GLY A 281 -22.81 12.44 -11.14
C GLY A 281 -22.99 10.97 -11.52
N ALA A 282 -24.03 10.35 -10.95
CA ALA A 282 -24.29 8.94 -11.16
C ALA A 282 -24.79 8.68 -12.59
N LEU A 283 -24.06 7.85 -13.33
CA LEU A 283 -24.41 7.35 -14.66
C LEU A 283 -25.18 6.02 -14.57
N LEU A 284 -24.91 5.24 -13.51
CA LEU A 284 -25.63 4.03 -13.16
C LEU A 284 -25.76 3.97 -11.64
N GLU A 285 -26.95 3.63 -11.16
CA GLU A 285 -27.20 3.23 -9.77
C GLU A 285 -28.00 1.92 -9.81
N THR A 286 -27.49 0.89 -9.16
CA THR A 286 -28.16 -0.40 -9.09
C THR A 286 -28.00 -1.02 -7.72
N ARG A 287 -29.05 -1.72 -7.27
CA ARG A 287 -29.02 -2.55 -6.07
C ARG A 287 -28.99 -4.00 -6.50
N ALA A 288 -28.05 -4.74 -5.95
CA ALA A 288 -27.83 -6.14 -6.26
C ALA A 288 -27.68 -6.96 -4.98
N MET A 289 -27.69 -8.28 -5.14
CA MET A 289 -27.31 -9.22 -4.11
C MET A 289 -26.22 -10.12 -4.66
N THR A 290 -25.28 -10.50 -3.81
CA THR A 290 -24.22 -11.45 -4.19
C THR A 290 -24.75 -12.88 -4.34
N ASP A 291 -24.07 -13.67 -5.14
CA ASP A 291 -24.32 -15.10 -5.29
C ASP A 291 -23.83 -15.92 -4.08
N GLU A 292 -23.95 -17.25 -4.15
CA GLU A 292 -23.51 -18.18 -3.08
C GLU A 292 -22.01 -18.05 -2.74
N SER A 293 -21.20 -17.53 -3.68
CA SER A 293 -19.77 -17.30 -3.49
C SER A 293 -19.43 -15.89 -3.01
N GLY A 294 -20.44 -15.09 -2.68
CA GLY A 294 -20.25 -13.69 -2.29
C GLY A 294 -19.80 -12.80 -3.45
N HIS A 295 -20.06 -13.21 -4.70
CA HIS A 295 -19.63 -12.51 -5.90
C HIS A 295 -20.80 -11.85 -6.64
N PHE A 296 -20.51 -10.78 -7.37
CA PHE A 296 -21.44 -10.15 -8.30
C PHE A 296 -20.70 -9.58 -9.52
N ASP A 297 -21.04 -10.03 -10.72
CA ASP A 297 -20.54 -9.45 -11.97
C ASP A 297 -21.41 -8.26 -12.39
N VAL A 298 -20.77 -7.12 -12.67
CA VAL A 298 -21.40 -5.95 -13.29
C VAL A 298 -20.89 -5.76 -14.72
N THR A 299 -21.83 -5.58 -15.64
CA THR A 299 -21.56 -5.23 -17.05
C THR A 299 -22.24 -3.91 -17.37
N TRP A 300 -21.48 -2.92 -17.83
CA TRP A 300 -22.01 -1.60 -18.19
C TRP A 300 -21.28 -0.97 -19.36
N THR A 301 -22.01 -0.37 -20.29
CA THR A 301 -21.42 0.29 -21.46
C THR A 301 -21.27 1.79 -21.23
N PRO A 302 -20.04 2.34 -21.31
CA PRO A 302 -19.80 3.77 -21.09
C PRO A 302 -20.44 4.64 -22.19
N PRO A 303 -21.00 5.81 -21.85
CA PRO A 303 -21.63 6.72 -22.83
C PRO A 303 -20.61 7.41 -23.74
N GLY A 304 -19.34 7.41 -23.37
CA GLY A 304 -18.27 8.00 -24.16
C GLY A 304 -16.88 7.67 -23.62
N VAL A 305 -15.90 8.34 -24.17
CA VAL A 305 -14.49 8.23 -23.79
C VAL A 305 -14.25 8.94 -22.46
N GLY A 306 -13.53 8.30 -21.53
CA GLY A 306 -13.21 8.93 -20.25
C GLY A 306 -12.81 7.96 -19.15
N PHE A 307 -12.63 8.52 -17.96
CA PHE A 307 -12.36 7.77 -16.73
C PHE A 307 -13.68 7.63 -15.97
N TYR A 308 -14.00 6.40 -15.60
CA TYR A 308 -15.20 6.08 -14.83
C TYR A 308 -14.80 5.51 -13.49
N ARG A 309 -15.53 5.91 -12.44
CA ARG A 309 -15.36 5.38 -11.09
C ARG A 309 -16.52 4.44 -10.80
N ILE A 310 -16.18 3.20 -10.46
CA ILE A 310 -17.11 2.20 -9.94
C ILE A 310 -17.01 2.26 -8.42
N VAL A 311 -18.14 2.49 -7.76
CA VAL A 311 -18.25 2.53 -6.29
C VAL A 311 -19.18 1.40 -5.88
N ALA A 312 -18.71 0.56 -4.97
CA ALA A 312 -19.47 -0.54 -4.38
C ALA A 312 -19.59 -0.33 -2.88
N VAL A 313 -20.80 -0.42 -2.34
CA VAL A 313 -21.07 -0.29 -0.91
C VAL A 313 -21.89 -1.48 -0.42
N SER A 314 -21.42 -2.11 0.65
CA SER A 314 -22.17 -3.16 1.36
C SER A 314 -22.05 -2.94 2.87
N GLY A 315 -23.16 -2.55 3.50
CA GLY A 315 -23.16 -2.16 4.92
C GLY A 315 -22.19 -1.00 5.20
N PRO A 316 -21.24 -1.14 6.15
CA PRO A 316 -20.24 -0.10 6.45
C PRO A 316 -19.05 -0.10 5.47
N GLU A 317 -18.95 -1.11 4.60
CA GLU A 317 -17.81 -1.29 3.71
C GLU A 317 -18.03 -0.60 2.38
N ARG A 318 -16.97 0.04 1.88
CA ARG A 318 -16.96 0.75 0.61
C ARG A 318 -15.67 0.43 -0.14
N ALA A 319 -15.82 0.15 -1.43
CA ALA A 319 -14.71 0.00 -2.35
C ALA A 319 -14.91 0.88 -3.58
N GLU A 320 -13.81 1.27 -4.20
CA GLU A 320 -13.83 2.05 -5.42
C GLU A 320 -12.72 1.64 -6.38
N ALA A 321 -13.04 1.60 -7.66
CA ALA A 321 -12.11 1.29 -8.74
C ALA A 321 -12.29 2.30 -9.88
N ILE A 322 -11.18 2.67 -10.52
CA ILE A 322 -11.18 3.56 -11.68
C ILE A 322 -10.85 2.75 -12.92
N VAL A 323 -11.66 2.91 -13.95
CA VAL A 323 -11.48 2.28 -15.27
C VAL A 323 -11.43 3.34 -16.36
N GLU A 324 -10.65 3.08 -17.40
CA GLU A 324 -10.51 3.97 -18.54
C GLU A 324 -11.23 3.39 -19.76
N ALA A 325 -12.22 4.12 -20.29
CA ALA A 325 -12.71 3.89 -21.63
C ALA A 325 -11.87 4.74 -22.58
N GLU A 326 -10.98 4.08 -23.31
CA GLU A 326 -10.12 4.75 -24.27
C GLU A 326 -10.97 5.31 -25.42
N GLY A 327 -10.50 6.41 -26.01
CA GLY A 327 -11.07 6.93 -27.23
C GLY A 327 -10.51 6.20 -28.43
N GLU A 328 -11.14 6.43 -29.59
CA GLU A 328 -10.48 6.25 -30.88
C GLU A 328 -9.30 7.25 -30.98
N ALA A 329 -8.32 7.14 -30.10
CA ALA A 329 -7.05 7.81 -30.25
C ALA A 329 -6.37 7.11 -31.43
N SER A 330 -6.33 7.81 -32.55
CA SER A 330 -5.85 7.36 -33.86
C SER A 330 -4.45 6.73 -33.87
N SER A 331 -3.71 6.73 -32.76
CA SER A 331 -2.36 6.17 -32.61
C SER A 331 -2.31 4.63 -32.56
N LEU A 332 -3.41 3.93 -32.23
CA LEU A 332 -3.44 2.46 -32.17
C LEU A 332 -3.98 1.78 -33.43
N LEU A 333 -4.76 2.47 -34.26
CA LEU A 333 -5.21 1.95 -35.56
C LEU A 333 -4.04 1.74 -36.51
N GLU A 334 -3.03 2.63 -36.52
CA GLU A 334 -1.78 2.43 -37.27
C GLU A 334 -0.95 1.24 -36.75
N ARG A 335 -1.02 0.92 -35.45
CA ARG A 335 -0.33 -0.24 -34.87
C ARG A 335 -1.05 -1.57 -35.13
N ARG A 336 -2.37 -1.56 -35.28
CA ARG A 336 -3.16 -2.76 -35.62
C ARG A 336 -3.24 -3.02 -37.13
N ARG A 337 -3.21 -1.96 -37.96
CA ARG A 337 -3.03 -2.04 -39.42
C ARG A 337 -1.61 -1.60 -39.79
N THR A 338 -0.67 -2.54 -39.71
CA THR A 338 0.70 -2.34 -40.24
C THR A 338 0.77 -2.31 -41.76
N THR A 339 -0.35 -2.58 -42.44
CA THR A 339 -0.47 -2.57 -43.89
C THR A 339 -0.86 -1.18 -44.40
N LEU A 340 -0.18 -0.74 -45.47
CA LEU A 340 -0.46 0.51 -46.17
C LEU A 340 -1.95 0.57 -46.62
N GLY A 341 -2.69 1.59 -46.15
CA GLY A 341 -4.08 1.82 -46.53
C GLY A 341 -4.21 2.45 -47.92
N HIS A 342 -4.03 1.65 -48.97
CA HIS A 342 -3.97 2.12 -50.37
C HIS A 342 -5.21 2.94 -50.76
N ASP A 343 -6.40 2.51 -50.38
CA ASP A 343 -7.66 3.17 -50.75
C ASP A 343 -7.80 4.56 -50.10
N LEU A 344 -7.40 4.67 -48.84
CA LEU A 344 -7.40 5.93 -48.09
C LEU A 344 -6.40 6.93 -48.69
N LEU A 345 -5.18 6.46 -48.97
CA LEU A 345 -4.13 7.30 -49.55
C LEU A 345 -4.50 7.75 -50.98
N ALA A 346 -5.13 6.89 -51.78
CA ALA A 346 -5.64 7.24 -53.11
C ALA A 346 -6.83 8.20 -53.06
N ALA A 347 -7.67 8.13 -52.03
CA ALA A 347 -8.75 9.09 -51.80
C ALA A 347 -8.21 10.47 -51.39
N LEU A 348 -7.28 10.51 -50.42
CA LEU A 348 -6.63 11.74 -49.97
C LEU A 348 -5.84 12.43 -51.09
N ALA A 349 -5.15 11.66 -51.95
CA ALA A 349 -4.47 12.20 -53.11
C ALA A 349 -5.45 12.89 -54.07
N ARG A 350 -6.60 12.26 -54.37
CA ARG A 350 -7.63 12.88 -55.22
C ARG A 350 -8.20 14.16 -54.63
N GLU A 351 -8.49 14.18 -53.33
CA GLU A 351 -9.07 15.37 -52.68
C GLU A 351 -8.05 16.52 -52.54
N SER A 352 -6.79 16.21 -52.27
CA SER A 352 -5.72 17.21 -52.15
C SER A 352 -5.14 17.67 -53.50
N GLY A 353 -5.60 17.10 -54.62
CA GLY A 353 -5.03 17.32 -55.94
C GLY A 353 -3.63 16.71 -56.12
N GLY A 354 -3.21 15.84 -55.20
CA GLY A 354 -1.97 15.08 -55.28
C GLY A 354 -2.11 13.78 -56.08
N ALA A 355 -1.04 12.99 -56.14
CA ALA A 355 -1.01 11.69 -56.80
C ALA A 355 -0.55 10.60 -55.84
N PHE A 356 -1.21 9.43 -55.89
CA PHE A 356 -0.83 8.24 -55.12
C PHE A 356 -0.07 7.28 -56.02
N ALA A 357 1.14 6.91 -55.62
CA ALA A 357 2.02 6.03 -56.37
C ALA A 357 2.53 4.90 -55.47
N THR A 358 2.68 3.71 -56.05
CA THR A 358 3.22 2.54 -55.35
C THR A 358 4.60 2.17 -55.89
N VAL A 359 5.56 1.92 -54.99
CA VAL A 359 6.97 1.62 -55.35
C VAL A 359 7.12 0.47 -56.36
N ARG A 360 6.15 -0.46 -56.38
CA ARG A 360 6.15 -1.63 -57.26
C ARG A 360 5.66 -1.34 -58.68
N ARG A 361 4.79 -0.34 -58.88
CA ARG A 361 4.15 -0.04 -60.17
C ARG A 361 4.71 1.23 -60.83
N ASP A 362 5.11 2.19 -60.01
CA ASP A 362 5.34 3.58 -60.45
C ASP A 362 6.78 4.03 -60.17
N ARG A 363 7.76 3.21 -60.56
CA ARG A 363 9.19 3.52 -60.33
C ARG A 363 9.65 4.82 -60.99
N ASP A 364 9.03 5.19 -62.10
CA ASP A 364 9.37 6.40 -62.85
C ASP A 364 8.76 7.67 -62.21
N PHE A 365 7.61 7.54 -61.53
CA PHE A 365 6.95 8.63 -60.81
C PHE A 365 7.82 9.20 -59.68
N ILE A 366 8.55 8.33 -58.97
CA ILE A 366 9.44 8.73 -57.86
C ILE A 366 10.66 9.54 -58.35
N ARG A 367 11.04 9.40 -59.63
CA ARG A 367 12.19 10.12 -60.21
C ARG A 367 11.83 11.43 -60.90
N ALA A 368 10.60 11.59 -61.39
CA ALA A 368 10.26 12.69 -62.29
C ALA A 368 9.49 13.85 -61.63
N ASP A 369 8.63 13.59 -60.64
CA ASP A 369 7.64 14.57 -60.17
C ASP A 369 7.80 15.02 -58.71
N ILE A 370 8.92 14.70 -58.06
CA ILE A 370 9.20 15.23 -56.70
C ILE A 370 9.93 16.58 -56.86
N PRO A 371 9.26 17.73 -56.65
CA PRO A 371 9.94 19.01 -56.67
C PRO A 371 11.04 19.02 -55.59
N PRO A 372 12.20 19.64 -55.85
CA PRO A 372 13.26 19.76 -54.84
C PRO A 372 12.67 20.45 -53.61
N GLY A 373 12.58 19.70 -52.50
CA GLY A 373 11.82 20.10 -51.32
C GLY A 373 12.19 21.50 -50.85
N GLY A 374 11.20 22.40 -50.85
CA GLY A 374 11.31 23.68 -50.18
C GLY A 374 11.41 23.43 -48.67
N ARG A 375 12.45 23.95 -48.02
CA ARG A 375 12.55 23.96 -46.56
C ARG A 375 11.41 24.80 -45.99
N VAL A 376 10.28 24.17 -45.69
CA VAL A 376 9.26 24.80 -44.85
C VAL A 376 9.87 24.93 -43.46
N HIS A 377 10.23 26.14 -43.07
CA HIS A 377 10.55 26.45 -41.69
C HIS A 377 9.24 26.32 -40.91
N VAL A 378 8.99 25.12 -40.36
CA VAL A 378 8.08 24.99 -39.24
C VAL A 378 8.65 25.92 -38.17
N LEU A 379 7.88 26.95 -37.78
CA LEU A 379 8.21 27.82 -36.66
C LEU A 379 8.16 26.99 -35.38
N GLY A 380 9.19 26.16 -35.19
CA GLY A 380 9.51 25.55 -33.91
C GLY A 380 9.91 26.68 -32.98
N ARG A 381 9.18 26.82 -31.87
CA ARG A 381 9.66 27.63 -30.76
C ARG A 381 10.83 26.88 -30.14
N ASP A 382 12.04 27.21 -30.58
CA ASP A 382 13.25 26.81 -29.88
C ASP A 382 13.28 27.55 -28.54
N LEU A 383 12.88 26.86 -27.48
CA LEU A 383 13.08 27.31 -26.11
C LEU A 383 14.56 27.17 -25.79
N VAL A 384 15.35 28.17 -26.18
CA VAL A 384 16.77 28.23 -25.80
C VAL A 384 16.82 28.54 -24.30
N PRO A 385 17.38 27.64 -23.47
CA PRO A 385 17.46 27.88 -22.04
C PRO A 385 18.43 29.05 -21.78
N LEU A 386 17.91 30.18 -21.29
CA LEU A 386 18.74 31.37 -21.05
C LEU A 386 19.87 31.09 -20.04
N TRP A 387 19.61 30.26 -19.03
CA TRP A 387 20.56 29.90 -17.97
C TRP A 387 21.82 29.17 -18.45
N SER A 388 21.75 28.47 -19.59
CA SER A 388 22.91 27.80 -20.19
C SER A 388 23.62 28.65 -21.25
N SER A 389 23.20 29.90 -21.45
CA SER A 389 23.84 30.80 -22.40
C SER A 389 25.11 31.41 -21.81
N GLY A 390 26.23 31.33 -22.53
CA GLY A 390 27.54 31.78 -22.03
C GLY A 390 27.56 33.25 -21.58
N TRP A 391 26.77 34.13 -22.22
CA TRP A 391 26.69 35.54 -21.82
C TRP A 391 25.91 35.76 -20.51
N MET A 392 24.88 34.94 -20.24
CA MET A 392 24.15 34.97 -18.95
C MET A 392 25.07 34.51 -17.81
N ILE A 393 25.89 33.50 -18.05
CA ILE A 393 26.91 33.04 -17.09
C ILE A 393 27.92 34.16 -16.84
N ALA A 394 28.42 34.82 -17.89
CA ALA A 394 29.35 35.94 -17.76
C ALA A 394 28.73 37.13 -16.99
N LEU A 395 27.46 37.44 -17.24
CA LEU A 395 26.72 38.48 -16.50
C LEU A 395 26.60 38.12 -15.02
N PHE A 396 26.22 36.88 -14.70
CA PHE A 396 26.06 36.43 -13.31
C PHE A 396 27.40 36.45 -12.55
N VAL A 397 28.47 35.95 -13.17
CA VAL A 397 29.83 36.01 -12.61
C VAL A 397 30.28 37.47 -12.43
N GLY A 398 29.98 38.34 -13.39
CA GLY A 398 30.29 39.77 -13.30
C GLY A 398 29.56 40.47 -12.15
N LEU A 399 28.26 40.20 -11.97
CA LEU A 399 27.47 40.74 -10.87
C LEU A 399 27.93 40.22 -9.51
N ALA A 400 28.21 38.92 -9.40
CA ALA A 400 28.75 38.34 -8.17
C ALA A 400 30.15 38.88 -7.83
N GLY A 401 31.00 39.07 -8.84
CA GLY A 401 32.31 39.69 -8.68
C GLY A 401 32.23 41.17 -8.30
N ALA A 402 31.29 41.91 -8.88
CA ALA A 402 31.02 43.29 -8.51
C ALA A 402 30.50 43.41 -7.07
N ASP A 403 29.54 42.56 -6.68
CA ASP A 403 29.03 42.49 -5.29
C ASP A 403 30.16 42.19 -4.30
N TRP A 404 30.99 41.18 -4.59
CA TRP A 404 32.15 40.87 -3.77
C TRP A 404 33.14 42.04 -3.65
N ALA A 405 33.45 42.72 -4.76
CA ALA A 405 34.34 43.87 -4.77
C ALA A 405 33.77 45.07 -4.00
N LEU A 406 32.46 45.32 -4.12
CA LEU A 406 31.74 46.35 -3.38
C LEU A 406 31.70 46.05 -1.88
N ARG A 407 31.39 44.81 -1.48
CA ARG A 407 31.43 44.39 -0.06
C ARG A 407 32.82 44.54 0.54
N LYS A 408 33.86 44.11 -0.18
CA LYS A 408 35.25 44.26 0.25
C LYS A 408 35.68 45.72 0.38
N ARG A 409 35.19 46.61 -0.49
CA ARG A 409 35.51 48.04 -0.46
C ARG A 409 34.74 48.80 0.63
N TRP A 410 33.56 48.32 1.03
CA TRP A 410 32.73 48.93 2.08
C TRP A 410 32.85 48.25 3.44
N GLY A 411 33.74 47.26 3.60
CA GLY A 411 34.03 46.63 4.89
C GLY A 411 32.90 45.76 5.44
N LEU A 412 32.01 45.29 4.57
CA LEU A 412 30.98 44.30 4.91
C LEU A 412 31.58 42.89 4.76
N PRO A 413 31.28 41.94 5.67
CA PRO A 413 31.75 40.55 5.54
C PRO A 413 31.23 39.85 4.27
#